data_AF-A0A5C5RI07-F1
#
_entry.id   AF-A0A5C5RI07-F1
#
_cell.length_a   1.000
_cell.length_b   1.000
_cell.length_c   1.000
_cell.angle_alpha   90.00
_cell.angle_beta   90.00
_cell.angle_gamma   90.00
#
_symmetry.space_group_name_H-M   'P 1'
#
loop_
_entity.id
_entity.type
_entity.pdbx_description
1 polymer ?
#
loop_
_entity_poly.entity_id
_entity_poly.type
_entity_poly.pdbx_seq_one_letter_code
_entity_poly.pdbx_strand_id
1 'polypeptide(L)'
;PMAAGAMLVFLLSFAGIPLTAGFIGKFVVFADGFAGGLGWLVVVALVCSAITAFYYFRLVKLMFFTEASERTVVVRSEGFTAVAVGVCALGTIVLGVFPNPVLSLLNQVVVLLP
;
A
#
# COMPACT_ATOMS: atom_id res chain seq x y z
N PRO A 1 -12.47 15.39 -1.51
CA PRO A 1 -12.23 14.54 -2.70
C PRO A 1 -10.76 14.11 -2.88
N MET A 2 -9.80 15.03 -2.98
CA MET A 2 -8.38 14.68 -3.23
C MET A 2 -7.74 13.84 -2.11
N ALA A 3 -7.92 14.25 -0.85
CA ALA A 3 -7.38 13.50 0.29
C ALA A 3 -7.97 12.08 0.41
N ALA A 4 -9.28 11.94 0.15
CA ALA A 4 -9.94 10.64 0.12
C ALA A 4 -9.41 9.74 -1.03
N GLY A 5 -9.16 10.33 -2.20
CA GLY A 5 -8.53 9.60 -3.32
C GLY A 5 -7.12 9.13 -3.00
N ALA A 6 -6.30 9.98 -2.39
CA ALA A 6 -4.95 9.60 -1.96
C ALA A 6 -4.98 8.50 -0.89
N MET A 7 -5.85 8.64 0.11
CA MET A 7 -6.04 7.63 1.15
C MET A 7 -6.53 6.29 0.58
N LEU A 8 -7.41 6.33 -0.43
CA LEU A 8 -7.82 5.13 -1.15
C LEU A 8 -6.62 4.43 -1.80
N VAL A 9 -5.76 5.16 -2.51
CA VAL A 9 -4.54 4.59 -3.12
C VAL A 9 -3.66 3.92 -2.06
N PHE A 10 -3.47 4.56 -0.91
CA PHE A 10 -2.68 3.95 0.18
C PHE A 10 -3.34 2.70 0.77
N LEU A 11 -4.65 2.70 0.99
CA LEU A 11 -5.39 1.54 1.49
C LEU A 11 -5.36 0.37 0.50
N LEU A 12 -5.45 0.64 -0.80
CA LEU A 12 -5.29 -0.38 -1.84
C LEU A 12 -3.86 -0.92 -1.88
N SER A 13 -2.87 -0.05 -1.66
CA SER A 13 -1.47 -0.47 -1.55
C SER A 13 -1.22 -1.37 -0.34
N PHE A 14 -1.75 -1.02 0.83
CA PHE A 14 -1.67 -1.86 2.02
C PHE A 14 -2.45 -3.17 1.88
N ALA A 15 -3.59 -3.17 1.18
CA ALA A 15 -4.32 -4.38 0.85
C ALA A 15 -3.50 -5.30 -0.10
N GLY A 16 -2.55 -4.74 -0.86
CA GLY A 16 -1.78 -5.47 -1.85
C GLY A 16 -2.56 -5.66 -3.15
N ILE A 17 -3.27 -4.62 -3.61
CA ILE A 17 -3.95 -4.65 -4.89
C ILE A 17 -2.93 -4.42 -6.02
N PRO A 18 -3.00 -5.15 -7.15
CA PRO A 18 -2.11 -4.94 -8.29
C PRO A 18 -2.02 -3.47 -8.72
N LEU A 19 -0.89 -3.09 -9.34
CA LEU A 19 -0.55 -1.72 -9.75
C LEU A 19 -0.17 -0.77 -8.59
N THR A 20 -0.01 -1.29 -7.36
CA THR A 20 0.47 -0.53 -6.21
C THR A 20 1.82 -1.06 -5.73
N ALA A 21 2.65 -0.18 -5.15
CA ALA A 21 3.94 -0.55 -4.61
C ALA A 21 3.85 -1.65 -3.52
N GLY A 22 2.79 -1.63 -2.70
CA GLY A 22 2.58 -2.62 -1.64
C GLY A 22 2.30 -4.03 -2.16
N PHE A 23 1.69 -4.17 -3.35
CA PHE A 23 1.56 -5.47 -4.01
C PHE A 23 2.93 -6.00 -4.45
N ILE A 24 3.74 -5.18 -5.11
CA ILE A 24 5.06 -5.60 -5.59
C ILE A 24 5.93 -6.04 -4.41
N GLY A 25 5.97 -5.26 -3.33
CA GLY A 25 6.75 -5.61 -2.13
C GLY A 25 6.34 -6.95 -1.52
N LYS A 26 5.03 -7.19 -1.36
CA LYS A 26 4.53 -8.49 -0.85
C LYS A 26 4.84 -9.62 -1.82
N PHE A 27 4.64 -9.41 -3.12
CA PHE A 27 4.86 -10.43 -4.13
C PHE A 27 6.31 -10.92 -4.15
N VAL A 28 7.29 -10.00 -4.11
CA VAL A 28 8.71 -10.36 -4.05
C VAL A 28 9.02 -11.17 -2.79
N VAL A 29 8.58 -10.69 -1.62
CA VAL A 29 8.81 -11.40 -0.34
C VAL A 29 8.17 -12.80 -0.34
N PHE A 30 6.98 -12.94 -0.92
CA PHE A 30 6.28 -14.23 -0.99
C PHE A 30 6.93 -15.17 -2.01
N ALA A 31 7.38 -14.66 -3.15
CA ALA A 31 8.11 -15.43 -4.14
C ALA A 31 9.42 -15.97 -3.57
N ASP A 32 10.21 -15.12 -2.91
CA ASP A 32 11.48 -15.49 -2.28
C ASP A 32 11.26 -16.47 -1.11
N GLY A 33 10.26 -16.22 -0.27
CA GLY A 33 9.91 -17.13 0.83
C GLY A 33 9.47 -18.51 0.33
N PHE A 34 8.71 -18.56 -0.77
CA PHE A 34 8.29 -19.82 -1.37
C PHE A 34 9.48 -20.56 -2.00
N ALA A 35 10.33 -19.87 -2.75
CA ALA A 35 11.54 -20.43 -3.34
C ALA A 35 12.55 -20.93 -2.28
N GLY A 36 12.59 -20.27 -1.11
CA GLY A 36 13.38 -20.68 0.04
C GLY A 36 12.78 -21.85 0.85
N GLY A 37 11.70 -22.49 0.37
CA GLY A 37 11.06 -23.63 1.05
C GLY A 37 10.18 -23.25 2.24
N LEU A 38 9.96 -21.96 2.49
CA LEU A 38 9.14 -21.44 3.59
C LEU A 38 7.66 -21.27 3.17
N GLY A 39 7.14 -22.17 2.34
CA GLY A 39 5.79 -22.06 1.78
C GLY A 39 4.69 -21.94 2.83
N TRP A 40 4.85 -22.55 4.01
CA TRP A 40 3.89 -22.42 5.10
C TRP A 40 3.84 -20.98 5.66
N LEU A 41 4.97 -20.28 5.76
CA LEU A 41 5.03 -18.88 6.18
C LEU A 41 4.38 -17.97 5.14
N VAL A 42 4.54 -18.27 3.86
CA VAL A 42 3.87 -17.54 2.77
C VAL A 42 2.35 -17.66 2.90
N VAL A 43 1.84 -18.87 3.18
CA VAL A 43 0.40 -19.07 3.41
C VAL A 43 -0.09 -18.27 4.61
N VAL A 44 0.65 -18.30 5.74
CA VAL A 44 0.30 -17.50 6.92
C VAL A 44 0.30 -16.00 6.60
N ALA A 45 1.31 -15.51 5.89
CA ALA A 45 1.41 -14.11 5.50
C ALA A 45 0.26 -13.69 4.57
N LEU A 46 -0.15 -14.55 3.63
CA LEU A 46 -1.31 -14.32 2.76
C LEU A 46 -2.61 -14.23 3.56
N VAL A 47 -2.82 -15.12 4.54
CA VAL A 47 -3.99 -15.09 5.42
C VAL A 47 -4.02 -13.80 6.25
N CYS A 48 -2.90 -13.42 6.87
CA CYS A 48 -2.79 -12.16 7.61
C CYS A 48 -3.07 -10.94 6.72
N SER A 49 -2.57 -10.96 5.47
CA SER A 49 -2.84 -9.91 4.50
C SER A 49 -4.33 -9.85 4.14
N ALA A 50 -5.00 -10.99 3.93
CA ALA A 50 -6.42 -11.06 3.61
C ALA A 50 -7.29 -10.55 4.78
N ILE A 51 -6.97 -10.93 6.02
CA ILE A 51 -7.64 -10.44 7.23
C ILE A 51 -7.53 -8.92 7.31
N THR A 52 -6.33 -8.38 7.06
CA THR A 52 -6.11 -6.93 7.16
C THR A 52 -6.81 -6.18 6.02
N ALA A 53 -6.85 -6.76 4.81
CA ALA A 53 -7.56 -6.19 3.66
C ALA A 53 -9.06 -5.98 3.94
N PHE A 54 -9.70 -6.86 4.71
CA PHE A 54 -11.08 -6.66 5.16
C PHE A 54 -11.27 -5.34 5.93
N TYR A 55 -10.36 -5.01 6.85
CA TYR A 55 -10.41 -3.75 7.60
C TYR A 55 -10.16 -2.54 6.68
N TYR A 56 -9.27 -2.65 5.70
CA TYR A 56 -9.01 -1.57 4.75
C TYR A 56 -10.23 -1.28 3.88
N PHE A 57 -10.92 -2.30 3.36
CA PHE A 57 -12.16 -2.09 2.59
C PHE A 57 -13.28 -1.51 3.44
N ARG A 58 -13.35 -1.88 4.73
CA ARG A 58 -14.29 -1.25 5.67
C ARG A 58 -14.02 0.26 5.81
N LEU A 59 -12.75 0.68 5.88
CA LEU A 59 -12.39 2.10 5.89
C LEU A 59 -12.77 2.82 4.59
N VAL A 60 -12.54 2.19 3.44
CA VAL A 60 -12.98 2.73 2.14
C VAL A 60 -14.50 2.94 2.12
N LYS A 61 -15.27 1.97 2.62
CA LYS A 61 -16.73 2.10 2.72
C LYS A 61 -17.11 3.31 3.58
N LEU A 62 -16.50 3.45 4.75
CA LEU A 62 -16.78 4.57 5.66
C LEU A 62 -16.42 5.93 5.05
N MET A 63 -15.37 6.00 4.25
CA MET A 63 -14.89 7.25 3.66
C MET A 63 -15.75 7.77 2.51
N PHE A 64 -16.36 6.87 1.71
CA PHE A 64 -17.11 7.26 0.50
C PHE A 64 -18.62 7.05 0.60
N PHE A 65 -19.09 6.16 1.47
CA PHE A 65 -20.50 5.73 1.51
C PHE A 65 -21.18 5.98 2.85
N THR A 66 -20.57 6.78 3.73
CA THR A 66 -21.17 7.19 5.01
C THR A 66 -21.38 8.70 4.99
N GLU A 67 -22.59 9.13 5.35
CA GLU A 67 -22.92 10.54 5.44
C GLU A 67 -22.25 11.19 6.66
N ALA A 68 -21.91 12.47 6.53
CA ALA A 68 -21.36 13.24 7.63
C ALA A 68 -22.41 13.39 8.73
N SER A 69 -22.01 13.13 9.98
CA SER A 69 -22.86 13.40 11.15
C SER A 69 -22.90 14.91 11.43
N GLU A 70 -23.93 15.41 12.09
CA GLU A 70 -24.03 16.82 12.51
C GLU A 70 -22.83 17.31 13.35
N ARG A 71 -22.04 16.39 13.93
CA ARG A 71 -20.81 16.71 14.69
C ARG A 71 -19.52 16.61 13.87
N THR A 72 -19.58 16.42 12.56
CA THR A 72 -18.37 16.29 11.73
C THR A 72 -17.72 17.65 11.50
N VAL A 73 -16.54 17.88 12.11
CA VAL A 73 -15.72 19.07 11.88
C VAL A 73 -14.78 18.80 10.70
N VAL A 74 -14.89 19.60 9.63
CA VAL A 74 -13.97 19.53 8.49
C VAL A 74 -12.73 20.37 8.77
N VAL A 75 -11.63 19.72 9.08
CA VAL A 75 -10.31 20.37 9.16
C VAL A 75 -9.76 20.50 7.75
N ARG A 76 -9.49 21.73 7.31
CA ARG A 76 -8.78 21.95 6.04
C ARG A 76 -7.30 21.69 6.24
N SER A 77 -6.74 20.83 5.40
CA SER A 77 -5.31 20.59 5.34
C SER A 77 -4.62 21.79 4.70
N GLU A 78 -3.52 22.25 5.30
CA GLU A 78 -2.65 23.27 4.71
C GLU A 78 -2.00 22.77 3.41
N GLY A 79 -1.73 23.69 2.48
CA GLY A 79 -1.36 23.35 1.09
C GLY A 79 -0.17 22.40 0.95
N PHE A 80 0.87 22.55 1.79
CA PHE A 80 2.06 21.70 1.73
C PHE A 80 1.78 20.23 2.08
N THR A 81 0.89 19.96 3.03
CA THR A 81 0.50 18.59 3.38
C THR A 81 -0.24 17.93 2.22
N ALA A 82 -1.12 18.66 1.54
CA ALA A 82 -1.83 18.14 0.38
C ALA A 82 -0.88 17.77 -0.77
N VAL A 83 0.15 18.59 -1.02
CA VAL A 83 1.19 18.29 -2.02
C VAL A 83 1.99 17.05 -1.62
N ALA A 84 2.47 16.98 -0.38
CA ALA A 84 3.24 15.83 0.11
C ALA A 84 2.44 14.52 -0.03
N VAL A 85 1.17 14.53 0.39
CA VAL A 85 0.26 13.38 0.25
C VAL A 85 0.07 13.01 -1.22
N GLY A 86 -0.12 14.00 -2.10
CA GLY A 86 -0.25 13.77 -3.54
C GLY A 86 0.99 13.12 -4.16
N VAL A 87 2.18 13.60 -3.80
CA VAL A 87 3.47 13.03 -4.25
C VAL A 87 3.62 11.60 -3.77
N CYS A 88 3.31 11.31 -2.50
CA CYS A 88 3.36 9.94 -1.97
C CYS A 88 2.37 9.00 -2.66
N ALA A 89 1.15 9.46 -2.94
CA ALA A 89 0.14 8.67 -3.64
C ALA A 89 0.58 8.36 -5.09
N LEU A 90 1.11 9.36 -5.79
CA LEU A 90 1.67 9.18 -7.12
C LEU A 90 2.86 8.21 -7.10
N GLY A 91 3.80 8.38 -6.17
CA GLY A 91 4.93 7.48 -5.97
C GLY A 91 4.48 6.04 -5.72
N THR A 92 3.42 5.84 -4.93
CA THR A 92 2.84 4.51 -4.66
C THR A 92 2.35 3.81 -5.93
N ILE A 93 1.78 4.56 -6.88
CA ILE A 93 1.32 4.02 -8.17
C ILE A 93 2.51 3.81 -9.11
N VAL A 94 3.39 4.80 -9.25
CA VAL A 94 4.56 4.73 -10.13
C VAL A 94 5.45 3.56 -9.75
N LEU A 95 5.71 3.33 -8.47
CA LEU A 95 6.47 2.18 -8.00
C LEU A 95 5.73 0.85 -8.16
N GLY A 96 4.39 0.88 -8.18
CA GLY A 96 3.59 -0.31 -8.49
C GLY A 96 3.67 -0.71 -9.97
N VAL A 97 3.72 0.26 -10.88
CA VAL A 97 3.78 0.04 -12.34
C VAL A 97 5.22 -0.18 -12.83
N PHE A 98 6.16 0.58 -12.28
CA PHE A 98 7.58 0.56 -12.64
C PHE A 98 8.45 0.29 -11.41
N PRO A 99 8.41 -0.93 -10.84
CA PRO A 99 9.19 -1.26 -9.64
C PRO A 99 10.69 -1.43 -9.90
N ASN A 100 11.07 -1.71 -11.16
CA ASN A 100 12.42 -2.14 -11.53
C ASN A 100 13.55 -1.21 -11.03
N PRO A 101 13.45 0.13 -11.11
CA PRO A 101 14.53 1.00 -10.65
C PRO A 101 14.85 0.83 -9.16
N VAL A 102 13.82 0.65 -8.33
CA VAL A 102 14.00 0.44 -6.88
C VAL A 102 14.50 -0.97 -6.62
N LEU A 103 13.91 -1.98 -7.27
CA LEU A 103 14.32 -3.38 -7.09
C LEU A 103 15.78 -3.61 -7.51
N SER A 104 16.24 -3.00 -8.60
CA SER A 104 17.64 -3.11 -9.03
C SER A 104 18.62 -2.52 -8.02
N LEU A 105 18.26 -1.40 -7.39
CA LEU A 105 19.08 -0.79 -6.33
C LEU A 105 19.12 -1.70 -5.10
N LEU A 106 17.98 -2.25 -4.69
CA LEU A 106 17.93 -3.17 -3.55
C LEU A 106 18.79 -4.42 -3.79
N ASN A 107 18.74 -5.02 -4.98
CA ASN A 107 19.55 -6.18 -5.31
C ASN A 107 21.06 -5.90 -5.25
N GLN A 108 21.51 -4.69 -5.61
CA GLN A 108 22.92 -4.30 -5.49
C GLN A 108 23.35 -4.17 -4.02
N VAL A 109 22.46 -3.66 -3.17
CA VAL A 109 22.74 -3.49 -1.73
C VAL A 109 22.71 -4.84 -1.00
N VAL A 110 21.79 -5.73 -1.35
CA VAL A 110 21.64 -7.05 -0.70
C VAL A 110 22.89 -7.91 -0.87
N VAL A 111 23.59 -7.82 -2.00
CA VAL A 111 24.87 -8.53 -2.23
C VAL A 111 25.99 -8.08 -1.27
N LEU A 112 25.87 -6.90 -0.68
CA LEU A 112 26.83 -6.36 0.30
C LEU A 112 26.52 -6.75 1.75
N LEU A 113 25.35 -7.37 2.00
CA LEU A 113 24.99 -7.87 3.31
C LEU A 113 25.64 -9.25 3.53
N PRO A 114 26.23 -9.51 4.72
CA PRO A 114 26.91 -10.76 5.04
C PRO A 114 25.97 -11.98 5.14
#